data_AF-A0A176U1K3-F1
#
_entry.id   AF-A0A176U1K3-F1
#
_cell.length_a   1.000
_cell.length_b   1.000
_cell.length_c   1.000
_cell.angle_alpha   90.00
_cell.angle_beta   90.00
_cell.angle_gamma   90.00
#
_symmetry.space_group_name_H-M   'P 1'
#
loop_
_entity.id
_entity.type
_entity.pdbx_description
1 polymer ?
#
loop_
_entity_poly.entity_id
_entity_poly.type
_entity_poly.pdbx_seq_one_letter_code
_entity_poly.pdbx_strand_id
1 'polypeptide(L)' 'MSLSKSGYIKAVAVHMKTSLGRPMENAKEIVRQAVHYTKNQADLIVFGELSISGYSCGDLFL' A
#
# COMPACT_ATOMS: atom_id res chain seq x y z
N MET A 1 16.82 -12.08 -18.50
CA MET A 1 17.59 -11.18 -17.60
C MET A 1 16.60 -10.48 -16.70
N SER A 2 16.81 -10.42 -15.38
CA SER A 2 15.88 -9.72 -14.49
C SER A 2 16.00 -8.20 -14.71
N LEU A 3 14.88 -7.49 -14.84
CA LEU A 3 14.85 -6.02 -14.98
C LEU A 3 15.61 -5.33 -13.84
N SER A 4 15.46 -5.85 -12.61
CA SER A 4 16.15 -5.35 -11.42
C SER A 4 17.68 -5.46 -11.49
N LYS A 5 18.21 -6.46 -12.21
CA LYS A 5 19.67 -6.62 -12.40
C LYS A 5 20.25 -5.67 -13.46
N SER A 6 19.39 -4.94 -14.16
CA SER A 6 19.78 -4.00 -15.22
C SER A 6 19.56 -2.54 -14.81
N GLY A 7 19.30 -2.29 -13.52
CA GLY A 7 19.11 -0.94 -12.96
C GLY A 7 17.68 -0.40 -13.02
N TYR A 8 16.70 -1.19 -13.45
CA TYR A 8 15.29 -0.77 -13.47
C TYR A 8 14.59 -1.07 -12.14
N ILE A 9 13.63 -0.23 -11.77
CA ILE A 9 12.78 -0.40 -10.59
C ILE A 9 11.32 -0.47 -11.05
N LYS A 10 10.61 -1.53 -10.68
CA LYS A 10 9.16 -1.65 -10.87
C LYS A 10 8.42 -1.08 -9.67
N ALA A 11 8.03 0.20 -9.76
CA ALA A 11 7.23 0.86 -8.75
C ALA A 11 5.72 0.66 -8.99
N VAL A 12 4.96 0.46 -7.91
CA VAL A 12 3.50 0.30 -7.92
C VAL A 12 2.88 1.32 -6.97
N ALA A 13 1.96 2.13 -7.48
CA ALA A 13 1.12 3.00 -6.68
C ALA A 13 -0.26 2.36 -6.50
N VAL A 14 -0.64 2.10 -5.25
CA VAL A 14 -1.87 1.37 -4.93
C VAL A 14 -2.96 2.34 -4.50
N HIS A 15 -4.07 2.33 -5.24
CA HIS A 15 -5.33 2.87 -4.76
C HIS A 15 -6.11 1.74 -4.08
N MET A 16 -6.39 1.90 -2.78
CA MET A 16 -7.22 0.97 -2.03
C MET A 16 -8.37 1.72 -1.34
N LYS A 17 -9.48 1.03 -1.14
CA LYS A 17 -10.59 1.55 -0.35
C LYS A 17 -10.20 1.52 1.13
N THR A 18 -10.07 2.68 1.75
CA THR A 18 -9.76 2.81 3.18
C THR A 18 -11.04 2.75 4.03
N SER A 19 -11.04 1.90 5.05
CA SER A 19 -12.04 1.91 6.13
C SER A 19 -11.68 2.99 7.16
N LEU A 20 -12.47 4.06 7.23
CA LEU A 20 -12.23 5.18 8.15
C LEU A 20 -12.23 4.71 9.61
N GLY A 21 -11.17 5.04 10.35
CA GLY A 21 -11.05 4.74 11.78
C GLY A 21 -10.85 3.26 12.09
N ARG A 22 -10.54 2.42 11.10
CA ARG A 22 -10.35 0.97 11.28
C ARG A 22 -8.95 0.49 10.88
N PRO A 23 -7.90 0.78 11.67
CA PRO A 23 -6.52 0.43 11.37
C PRO A 23 -6.28 -1.04 11.02
N MET A 24 -6.94 -1.95 11.74
CA MET A 24 -6.72 -3.38 11.54
C MET A 24 -7.32 -3.89 10.22
N GLU A 25 -8.42 -3.31 9.75
CA GLU A 25 -8.99 -3.66 8.44
C GLU A 25 -8.08 -3.15 7.32
N ASN A 26 -7.63 -1.90 7.42
CA ASN A 26 -6.74 -1.30 6.44
C ASN A 26 -5.38 -2.02 6.37
N ALA A 27 -4.80 -2.37 7.52
CA ALA A 27 -3.55 -3.13 7.57
C ALA A 27 -3.67 -4.50 6.89
N LYS A 28 -4.79 -5.22 7.08
CA LYS A 28 -5.04 -6.50 6.39
C LYS A 28 -5.09 -6.32 4.87
N GLU A 29 -5.73 -5.26 4.39
CA GLU A 29 -5.79 -4.96 2.96
C GLU A 29 -4.41 -4.56 2.40
N ILE A 30 -3.64 -3.72 3.10
CA ILE A 30 -2.26 -3.38 2.73
C ILE A 30 -1.41 -4.64 2.61
N VAL A 31 -1.45 -5.55 3.58
CA VAL A 31 -0.68 -6.80 3.55
C VAL A 31 -1.12 -7.67 2.37
N ARG A 32 -2.42 -7.79 2.10
CA ARG A 32 -2.94 -8.55 0.95
C ARG A 32 -2.40 -8.00 -0.37
N GLN A 33 -2.43 -6.69 -0.55
CA GLN A 33 -1.93 -6.01 -1.75
C GLN A 33 -0.40 -6.12 -1.86
N ALA A 34 0.33 -5.93 -0.76
CA ALA A 34 1.77 -6.08 -0.73
C ALA A 34 2.21 -7.49 -1.15
N VAL A 35 1.58 -8.53 -0.60
CA VAL A 35 1.85 -9.93 -1.00
C VAL A 35 1.54 -10.16 -2.48
N HIS A 36 0.43 -9.61 -2.99
CA HIS A 36 0.09 -9.72 -4.40
C HIS A 36 1.15 -9.06 -5.31
N TYR A 37 1.56 -7.83 -5.00
CA TYR A 37 2.51 -7.10 -5.85
C TYR A 37 3.95 -7.59 -5.71
N THR A 38 4.37 -8.08 -4.54
CA THR A 38 5.65 -8.78 -4.37
C THR A 38 5.70 -10.04 -5.24
N LYS A 39 4.61 -10.82 -5.31
CA LYS A 39 4.52 -11.97 -6.24
C LYS A 39 4.60 -11.55 -7.72
N ASN A 40 4.18 -10.33 -8.03
CA ASN A 40 4.27 -9.71 -9.35
C ASN A 40 5.58 -8.92 -9.59
N GLN A 41 6.61 -9.18 -8.78
CA GLN A 41 7.96 -8.60 -8.92
C GLN A 41 7.98 -7.07 -8.81
N ALA A 42 7.11 -6.48 -7.99
CA ALA A 42 7.23 -5.06 -7.62
C ALA A 42 8.43 -4.85 -6.70
N ASP A 43 9.23 -3.83 -6.98
CA ASP A 43 10.41 -3.45 -6.20
C ASP A 43 10.07 -2.36 -5.16
N LEU A 44 9.08 -1.51 -5.46
CA LEU A 44 8.57 -0.46 -4.58
C LEU A 44 7.05 -0.44 -4.64
N ILE A 45 6.40 -0.41 -3.49
CA ILE A 45 4.95 -0.32 -3.36
C ILE A 45 4.62 0.86 -2.48
N VAL A 46 3.82 1.81 -2.99
CA VAL A 46 3.38 2.99 -2.24
C VAL A 46 1.87 2.97 -2.08
N PHE A 47 1.41 3.41 -0.91
CA PHE A 47 0.00 3.55 -0.54
C PHE A 47 -0.32 5.02 -0.28
N GLY A 48 -1.61 5.36 -0.29
CA GLY A 48 -2.07 6.72 0.01
C GLY A 48 -1.71 7.19 1.42
N GLU A 49 -1.72 8.51 1.60
CA GLU A 49 -1.54 9.18 2.88
C GLU A 49 -2.53 8.67 3.92
N LEU A 50 -2.06 8.48 5.16
CA LEU A 50 -2.85 7.96 6.27
C LEU A 50 -3.61 6.67 5.90
N SER A 51 -3.06 5.84 5.01
CA SER A 51 -3.69 4.60 4.54
C SER A 51 -4.07 3.62 5.65
N ILE A 52 -3.38 3.68 6.79
CA ILE A 52 -3.70 2.86 7.96
C ILE A 52 -4.98 3.35 8.65
N SER A 53 -5.19 4.65 8.80
CA SER A 53 -6.31 5.19 9.60
C SER A 53 -7.45 5.78 8.77
N GLY A 54 -7.16 6.24 7.56
CA GLY A 54 -8.03 7.02 6.70
C GLY A 54 -7.71 8.51 6.80
N TYR A 55 -7.34 9.14 5.67
CA TYR A 55 -7.10 10.58 5.60
C TYR A 55 -8.31 11.40 6.07
N SER A 56 -9.51 11.01 5.64
CA SER A 56 -10.77 11.68 5.98
C SER A 56 -11.33 11.29 7.36
N CYS A 57 -10.51 10.73 8.25
CA CYS A 57 -10.97 10.25 9.56
C CYS A 57 -11.23 11.39 10.58
N GLY A 58 -10.98 12.65 10.20
CA GLY A 58 -11.38 13.85 10.95
C GLY A 58 -10.83 13.87 12.38
N ASP A 59 -11.69 14.22 13.33
CA ASP A 59 -11.37 14.45 14.75
C ASP A 59 -10.85 13.22 15.52
N LEU A 60 -10.77 12.04 14.89
CA LEU A 60 -10.21 10.83 15.52
C LEU A 60 -8.69 10.88 15.74
N PHE A 61 -8.00 11.91 15.23
CA PHE A 61 -6.56 12.14 15.46
C PHE A 61 -6.26 13.22 16.52
N LEU A 62 -7.27 13.69 17.26
CA LEU A 62 -7.14 14.70 18.33
C LEU A 62 -6.64 14.12 19.65
#